data_AF-A0A4Q3VK53-F1
#
_entry.id   AF-A0A4Q3VK53-F1
#
_cell.length_a   1.000
_cell.length_b   1.000
_cell.length_c   1.000
_cell.angle_alpha   90.00
_cell.angle_beta   90.00
_cell.angle_gamma   90.00
#
_symmetry.space_group_name_H-M   'P 1'
#
loop_
_entity.id
_entity.type
_entity.pdbx_description
1 polymer ?
#
loop_
_entity_poly.entity_id
_entity_poly.type
_entity_poly.pdbx_seq_one_letter_code
_entity_poly.pdbx_strand_id
1 'polypeptide(L)'
;TGKYLLKKVLYDFVPESIFNRPKWGFAVPLQTWLSKDLSYLLDKYLSEQVLQEAGFVKPAMVLQLKKRFLAGESYLYNRLWTLIVLHKWFKELKS
;
A
#
# COMPACT_ATOMS: atom_id res chain seq x y z
N THR A 1 25.24 13.14 -4.19
CA THR A 1 26.59 12.97 -4.77
C THR A 1 27.51 12.05 -3.94
N GLY A 2 27.48 12.03 -2.60
CA GLY A 2 28.33 11.12 -1.79
C GLY A 2 28.03 9.60 -1.84
N LYS A 3 26.83 9.18 -2.28
CA LYS A 3 26.45 7.75 -2.38
C LYS A 3 27.17 6.98 -3.49
N TYR A 4 27.67 7.67 -4.52
CA TYR A 4 28.29 7.03 -5.68
C TYR A 4 29.75 6.66 -5.41
N LEU A 5 30.51 7.54 -4.75
CA LEU A 5 31.90 7.25 -4.37
C LEU A 5 32.00 6.09 -3.36
N LEU A 6 31.11 6.04 -2.36
CA LEU A 6 31.12 4.96 -1.36
C LEU A 6 30.83 3.59 -1.98
N LYS A 7 29.91 3.53 -2.96
CA LYS A 7 29.64 2.31 -3.72
C LYS A 7 30.88 1.86 -4.52
N LYS A 8 31.61 2.81 -5.10
CA LYS A 8 32.78 2.52 -5.95
C LYS A 8 33.92 1.84 -5.19
N VAL A 9 34.20 2.29 -3.96
CA VAL A 9 35.22 1.67 -3.10
C VAL A 9 34.81 0.27 -2.62
N LEU A 10 33.52 0.04 -2.41
CA LEU A 10 33.04 -1.26 -1.90
C LEU A 10 32.90 -2.35 -2.97
N TYR A 11 32.85 -2.00 -4.26
CA TYR A 11 32.85 -2.98 -5.35
C TYR A 11 34.15 -3.80 -5.42
N ASP A 12 35.27 -3.27 -4.91
CA ASP A 12 36.57 -3.95 -4.94
C ASP A 12 36.72 -5.01 -3.84
N PHE A 13 35.85 -5.00 -2.82
CA PHE A 13 35.97 -5.87 -1.63
C PHE A 13 34.80 -6.84 -1.42
N VAL A 14 33.73 -6.72 -2.20
CA VAL A 14 32.50 -7.51 -2.00
C VAL A 14 31.92 -7.93 -3.35
N PRO A 15 31.50 -9.20 -3.54
CA PRO A 15 30.89 -9.67 -4.78
C PRO A 15 29.74 -8.78 -5.26
N GLU A 16 29.73 -8.49 -6.56
CA GLU A 16 28.75 -7.60 -7.22
C GLU A 16 27.28 -8.01 -6.96
N SER A 17 27.04 -9.30 -6.73
CA SER A 17 25.74 -9.89 -6.38
C SER A 17 25.12 -9.33 -5.09
N ILE A 18 25.93 -8.76 -4.18
CA ILE A 18 25.46 -8.15 -2.93
C ILE A 18 25.04 -6.69 -3.16
N PHE A 19 25.64 -6.00 -4.14
CA PHE A 19 25.36 -4.59 -4.45
C PHE A 19 24.21 -4.38 -5.45
N ASN A 20 24.01 -5.32 -6.38
CA ASN A 20 22.96 -5.23 -7.40
C ASN A 20 21.56 -5.60 -6.90
N ARG A 21 21.38 -5.85 -5.59
CA ARG A 21 20.04 -5.84 -5.02
C ARG A 21 19.54 -4.38 -4.96
N PRO A 22 18.37 -4.06 -5.57
CA PRO A 22 17.69 -2.80 -5.27
C PRO A 22 17.56 -2.71 -3.75
N LYS A 23 17.58 -1.51 -3.16
CA LYS A 23 17.42 -1.37 -1.71
C LYS A 23 16.10 -2.03 -1.28
N TRP A 24 16.18 -3.27 -0.79
CA TRP A 24 15.13 -3.93 -0.03
C TRP A 24 15.18 -3.26 1.34
N GLY A 25 14.62 -2.06 1.44
CA GLY A 25 14.14 -1.62 2.74
C GLY A 25 13.15 -2.67 3.26
N PHE A 26 12.79 -2.60 4.54
CA PHE A 26 11.67 -3.33 5.14
C PHE A 26 10.32 -2.84 4.56
N ALA A 27 10.23 -2.70 3.24
CA ALA A 27 9.05 -2.31 2.52
C ALA A 27 8.07 -3.47 2.63
N VAL A 28 7.08 -3.26 3.49
CA VAL A 28 5.93 -4.14 3.63
C VAL A 28 5.34 -4.41 2.24
N PRO A 29 5.13 -5.67 1.82
CA PRO A 29 4.56 -6.02 0.52
C PRO A 29 3.05 -5.76 0.51
N LEU A 30 2.67 -4.51 0.81
CA LEU A 30 1.31 -4.09 1.07
C LEU A 30 0.39 -4.32 -0.12
N GLN A 31 0.90 -4.15 -1.34
CA GLN A 31 0.17 -4.53 -2.55
C GLN A 31 -0.27 -6.00 -2.50
N THR A 32 0.67 -6.91 -2.28
CA THR A 32 0.42 -8.36 -2.24
C THR A 32 -0.53 -8.71 -1.11
N TRP A 33 -0.27 -8.19 0.09
CA TRP A 33 -1.12 -8.43 1.25
C TRP A 33 -2.54 -7.91 1.01
N LEU A 34 -2.71 -6.68 0.52
CA LEU A 34 -4.03 -6.10 0.30
C LEU A 34 -4.81 -6.81 -0.82
N SER A 35 -4.12 -7.46 -1.76
CA SER A 35 -4.76 -8.33 -2.77
C SER A 35 -5.05 -9.75 -2.28
N LYS A 36 -4.47 -10.18 -1.13
CA LYS A 36 -4.55 -11.56 -0.63
C LYS A 36 -4.95 -11.57 0.86
N ASP A 37 -3.97 -11.73 1.74
CA ASP A 37 -4.15 -12.01 3.17
C ASP A 37 -4.93 -10.91 3.91
N LEU A 38 -4.84 -9.67 3.43
CA LEU A 38 -5.50 -8.49 3.97
C LEU A 38 -6.64 -7.96 3.08
N SER A 39 -7.06 -8.73 2.06
CA SER A 39 -8.16 -8.31 1.17
C SER A 39 -9.47 -8.04 1.90
N TYR A 40 -9.73 -8.74 3.01
CA TYR A 40 -10.88 -8.52 3.88
C TYR A 40 -10.98 -7.08 4.43
N LEU A 41 -9.86 -6.33 4.50
CA LEU A 41 -9.87 -4.93 4.94
C LEU A 41 -10.62 -4.03 3.95
N LEU A 42 -10.64 -4.39 2.66
CA LEU A 42 -11.39 -3.67 1.63
C LEU A 42 -12.91 -3.79 1.85
N ASP A 43 -13.39 -4.91 2.37
CA ASP A 43 -14.81 -5.08 2.72
C ASP A 43 -15.11 -4.47 4.08
N LYS A 44 -14.21 -4.66 5.06
CA LYS A 44 -14.40 -4.19 6.43
C LYS A 44 -14.46 -2.66 6.56
N TYR A 45 -13.65 -1.95 5.77
CA TYR A 45 -13.47 -0.50 5.92
C TYR A 45 -13.90 0.30 4.69
N LEU A 46 -14.12 -0.33 3.53
CA LEU A 46 -14.55 0.33 2.29
C LEU A 46 -15.84 -0.29 1.73
N SER A 47 -16.71 -0.85 2.58
CA SER A 47 -18.07 -1.20 2.18
C SER A 47 -18.90 0.05 1.93
N GLU A 48 -19.92 -0.05 1.07
CA GLU A 48 -20.80 1.08 0.77
C GLU A 48 -21.41 1.70 2.03
N GLN A 49 -21.87 0.86 2.97
CA GLN A 49 -22.38 1.30 4.26
C GLN A 49 -21.34 2.13 5.05
N VAL A 50 -20.12 1.61 5.21
CA VAL A 50 -19.06 2.33 5.96
C VAL A 50 -18.71 3.66 5.29
N LEU A 51 -18.68 3.70 3.96
CA LEU A 51 -18.40 4.91 3.18
C LEU A 51 -19.51 5.95 3.35
N GLN A 52 -20.78 5.53 3.33
CA GLN A 52 -21.93 6.40 3.54
C GLN A 52 -21.99 6.93 4.98
N GLU A 53 -21.74 6.07 5.98
CA GLU A 53 -21.71 6.45 7.40
C GLU A 53 -20.58 7.43 7.76
N ALA A 54 -19.47 7.38 7.00
CA ALA A 54 -18.34 8.28 7.19
C ALA A 54 -18.57 9.65 6.54
N GLY A 55 -19.16 9.71 5.35
CA GLY A 55 -19.56 10.97 4.70
C GLY A 55 -18.41 11.83 4.16
N PHE A 56 -17.15 11.41 4.27
CA PHE A 56 -15.98 12.20 3.82
C PHE A 56 -15.60 11.97 2.34
N VAL A 57 -16.09 10.90 1.72
CA VAL A 57 -15.71 10.47 0.37
C VAL A 57 -16.94 10.12 -0.46
N LYS A 58 -16.82 10.18 -1.79
CA LYS A 58 -17.89 9.72 -2.70
C LYS A 58 -17.88 8.19 -2.78
N PRO A 59 -18.91 7.46 -2.28
CA PRO A 59 -18.87 5.99 -2.22
C PRO A 59 -18.66 5.34 -3.59
N ALA A 60 -19.35 5.82 -4.63
CA ALA A 60 -19.23 5.31 -5.99
C ALA A 60 -17.78 5.33 -6.52
N MET A 61 -17.02 6.39 -6.22
CA MET A 61 -15.63 6.53 -6.66
C MET A 61 -14.71 5.53 -5.94
N VAL A 62 -14.95 5.30 -4.64
CA VAL A 62 -14.17 4.34 -3.85
C VAL A 62 -14.48 2.91 -4.26
N LEU A 63 -15.75 2.59 -4.51
CA LEU A 63 -16.16 1.27 -5.00
C LEU A 63 -15.57 0.99 -6.39
N GLN A 64 -15.54 1.98 -7.29
CA GLN A 64 -14.89 1.86 -8.59
C GLN A 64 -13.37 1.65 -8.44
N LEU A 65 -12.72 2.40 -7.54
CA LEU A 65 -11.29 2.25 -7.24
C LEU A 65 -10.96 0.85 -6.72
N LYS A 66 -11.78 0.33 -5.79
CA LYS A 66 -11.68 -1.02 -5.25
C LYS A 66 -11.84 -2.07 -6.35
N LYS A 67 -12.85 -1.93 -7.22
CA LYS A 67 -13.08 -2.84 -8.36
C LYS A 67 -11.88 -2.90 -9.29
N ARG A 68 -11.30 -1.75 -9.65
CA ARG A 68 -10.11 -1.66 -10.51
C ARG A 68 -8.90 -2.33 -9.91
N PHE A 69 -8.65 -2.11 -8.61
CA PHE A 69 -7.56 -2.78 -7.91
C PHE A 69 -7.71 -4.31 -7.91
N LEU A 70 -8.91 -4.81 -7.61
CA LEU A 70 -9.21 -6.24 -7.64
C LEU A 70 -9.15 -6.84 -9.05
N ALA A 71 -9.38 -6.02 -10.09
CA ALA A 71 -9.19 -6.41 -11.49
C ALA A 71 -7.72 -6.44 -11.93
N GLY A 72 -6.77 -6.16 -11.03
CA GLY A 72 -5.33 -6.28 -11.31
C GLY A 72 -4.59 -4.95 -11.47
N GLU A 73 -5.26 -3.80 -11.33
CA GLU A 73 -4.59 -2.48 -11.29
C GLU A 73 -3.86 -2.27 -9.95
N SER A 74 -2.80 -3.04 -9.76
CA SER A 74 -2.12 -3.21 -8.46
C SER A 74 -1.51 -1.93 -7.90
N TYR A 75 -1.13 -0.98 -8.76
CA TYR A 75 -0.58 0.32 -8.39
C TYR A 75 -1.56 1.17 -7.54
N LEU A 76 -2.85 0.82 -7.50
CA LEU A 76 -3.88 1.48 -6.70
C LEU A 76 -3.81 1.14 -5.20
N TYR A 77 -2.97 0.17 -4.79
CA TYR A 77 -2.90 -0.31 -3.41
C TYR A 77 -2.70 0.81 -2.38
N ASN A 78 -1.84 1.79 -2.68
CA ASN A 78 -1.57 2.91 -1.77
C ASN A 78 -2.81 3.76 -1.51
N ARG A 79 -3.62 4.03 -2.54
CA ARG A 79 -4.85 4.83 -2.41
C ARG A 79 -5.87 4.11 -1.54
N LEU A 80 -6.05 2.82 -1.77
CA LEU A 80 -6.96 1.99 -0.98
C LEU A 80 -6.49 1.87 0.47
N TRP A 81 -5.18 1.73 0.70
CA TRP A 81 -4.63 1.70 2.04
C TRP A 81 -4.88 3.00 2.82
N THR A 82 -4.65 4.16 2.20
CA THR A 82 -4.97 5.45 2.81
C THR A 82 -6.44 5.53 3.22
N LEU A 83 -7.34 5.08 2.35
CA LEU A 83 -8.78 5.05 2.65
C LEU A 83 -9.09 4.08 3.79
N ILE A 84 -8.48 2.89 3.83
CA ILE A 84 -8.66 1.93 4.92
C ILE A 84 -8.26 2.54 6.26
N VAL A 85 -7.07 3.16 6.32
CA VAL A 85 -6.56 3.77 7.57
C VAL A 85 -7.49 4.88 8.04
N LEU A 86 -7.97 5.73 7.13
CA LEU A 86 -8.94 6.78 7.44
C LEU A 86 -10.24 6.24 8.03
N HIS A 87 -10.87 5.25 7.36
CA HIS A 87 -12.16 4.70 7.82
C HIS A 87 -12.01 3.85 9.08
N LYS A 88 -10.86 3.17 9.26
CA LYS A 88 -10.53 2.48 10.49
C LYS A 88 -10.45 3.43 11.68
N TRP A 89 -9.69 4.51 11.54
CA TRP A 89 -9.57 5.54 12.56
C TRP A 89 -10.94 6.15 12.92
N PHE A 90 -11.74 6.50 11.91
CA PHE A 90 -13.07 7.06 12.14
C PHE A 90 -14.00 6.09 12.88
N LYS A 91 -13.94 4.80 12.54
CA LYS A 91 -14.73 3.77 13.23
C LYS A 91 -14.33 3.61 14.70
N GLU A 92 -13.03 3.69 14.99
CA GLU A 92 -12.51 3.62 16.37
C GLU A 92 -12.88 4.84 17.20
N LEU A 93 -13.01 6.02 16.58
CA LEU A 93 -13.51 7.22 17.27
C LEU A 93 -15.00 7.18 17.61
N LYS A 94 -15.80 6.42 16.85
CA LYS A 94 -17.24 6.25 17.09
C LYS A 94 -17.57 5.11 18.06
N SER A 95 -16.60 4.28 18.42
CA SER A 95 -16.76 3.14 19.35
C SER A 95 -16.53 3.59 20.79
#